data_AF-A0A2D6XKE1-F1
#
_entry.id   AF-A0A2D6XKE1-F1
#
_cell.length_a   1.000
_cell.length_b   1.000
_cell.length_c   1.000
_cell.angle_alpha   90.00
_cell.angle_beta   90.00
_cell.angle_gamma   90.00
#
_symmetry.space_group_name_H-M   'P 1'
#
loop_
_entity.id
_entity.type
_entity.pdbx_description
1 polymer ?
#
loop_
_entity_poly.entity_id
_entity_poly.type
_entity_poly.pdbx_seq_one_letter_code
_entity_poly.pdbx_strand_id
1 'polypeptide(L)'
;MSQKYHVNRYFVCNACLGGSALGGKNQKPFQGKIDYDYLMWIDSDQVFEPSHFLNLLNKAKETNTSILSGLYLMQGGEVFATVEDWDKEFFKKNGYFKFLRPGDVVDRKDIFKVSYTGFGWLLVKKGVFESLDYPWVQPTWFDEDGIREMTTTDCGFMHRA
;
A
#
# COMPACT_ATOMS: atom_id res chain seq x y z
N MET A 1 -12.17 -13.56 -4.98
CA MET A 1 -11.87 -12.13 -5.17
C MET A 1 -12.86 -11.30 -4.38
N SER A 2 -12.40 -10.32 -3.59
CA SER A 2 -13.27 -9.36 -2.90
C SER A 2 -13.33 -8.09 -3.73
N GLN A 3 -14.37 -7.94 -4.55
CA GLN A 3 -14.60 -6.75 -5.37
C GLN A 3 -15.75 -5.96 -4.77
N LYS A 4 -15.49 -4.70 -4.38
CA LYS A 4 -16.45 -3.76 -3.82
C LYS A 4 -16.36 -2.45 -4.58
N TYR A 5 -17.48 -1.72 -4.66
CA TYR A 5 -17.53 -0.41 -5.30
C TYR A 5 -17.98 0.64 -4.31
N HIS A 6 -17.23 1.74 -4.23
CA HIS A 6 -17.57 2.95 -3.51
C HIS A 6 -16.74 4.10 -4.08
N VAL A 7 -17.30 5.31 -4.10
CA VAL A 7 -16.62 6.51 -4.65
C VAL A 7 -15.40 6.91 -3.85
N ASN A 8 -15.35 6.53 -2.57
CA ASN A 8 -14.23 6.77 -1.67
C ASN A 8 -13.44 5.46 -1.47
N ARG A 9 -12.17 5.47 -1.90
CA ARG A 9 -11.25 4.32 -1.88
C ARG A 9 -10.98 3.81 -0.46
N TYR A 10 -10.97 4.67 0.56
CA TYR A 10 -10.88 4.24 1.97
C TYR A 10 -11.99 3.28 2.36
N PHE A 11 -13.23 3.57 1.96
CA PHE A 11 -14.36 2.68 2.24
C PHE A 11 -14.25 1.38 1.44
N VAL A 12 -13.82 1.44 0.17
CA VAL A 12 -13.63 0.23 -0.65
C VAL A 12 -12.62 -0.71 0.01
N CYS A 13 -11.45 -0.22 0.42
CA CYS A 13 -10.43 -1.05 1.04
C CYS A 13 -10.94 -1.73 2.32
N ASN A 14 -11.61 -0.99 3.21
CA ASN A 14 -12.19 -1.58 4.42
C ASN A 14 -13.32 -2.56 4.11
N ALA A 15 -14.15 -2.28 3.11
CA ALA A 15 -15.23 -3.18 2.68
C ALA A 15 -14.68 -4.47 2.04
N CYS A 16 -13.57 -4.38 1.28
CA CYS A 16 -12.89 -5.53 0.71
C CYS A 16 -12.36 -6.48 1.79
N LEU A 17 -11.92 -5.92 2.93
CA LEU A 17 -11.53 -6.65 4.14
C LEU A 17 -12.73 -7.06 5.02
N GLY A 18 -13.96 -6.85 4.59
CA GLY A 18 -15.16 -7.25 5.35
C GLY A 18 -15.43 -6.41 6.60
N GLY A 19 -14.99 -5.15 6.61
CA GLY A 19 -15.26 -4.20 7.69
C GLY A 19 -16.76 -3.95 7.91
N SER A 20 -17.16 -3.81 9.17
CA SER A 20 -18.54 -3.58 9.59
C SER A 20 -18.62 -2.47 10.64
N ALA A 21 -19.58 -1.54 10.49
CA ALA A 21 -19.81 -0.48 11.47
C ALA A 21 -20.19 -1.04 12.86
N LEU A 22 -20.78 -2.23 12.92
CA LEU A 22 -21.18 -2.89 14.17
C LEU A 22 -20.02 -3.67 14.83
N GLY A 23 -18.91 -3.88 14.12
CA GLY A 23 -17.77 -4.67 14.60
C GLY A 23 -16.86 -3.93 15.59
N GLY A 24 -17.06 -2.61 15.76
CA GLY A 24 -16.19 -1.77 16.58
C GLY A 24 -14.76 -1.67 16.06
N LYS A 25 -13.89 -1.03 16.83
CA LYS A 25 -12.50 -0.75 16.40
C LYS A 25 -11.57 -1.98 16.39
N ASN A 26 -11.86 -3.01 17.18
CA ASN A 26 -10.98 -4.18 17.34
C ASN A 26 -11.33 -5.34 16.38
N GLN A 27 -12.15 -5.09 15.36
CA GLN A 27 -12.52 -6.13 14.40
C GLN A 27 -11.31 -6.60 13.59
N LYS A 28 -11.31 -7.88 13.23
CA LYS A 28 -10.27 -8.49 12.40
C LYS A 28 -10.71 -8.52 10.93
N PRO A 29 -9.78 -8.52 9.96
CA PRO A 29 -10.11 -8.75 8.57
C PRO A 29 -11.01 -9.97 8.41
N PHE A 30 -12.04 -9.83 7.58
CA PHE A 30 -13.08 -10.82 7.32
C PHE A 30 -13.78 -11.33 8.60
N GLN A 31 -13.80 -10.51 9.65
CA GLN A 31 -14.30 -10.89 10.98
C GLN A 31 -13.58 -12.12 11.56
N GLY A 32 -12.34 -12.37 11.13
CA GLY A 32 -11.56 -13.55 11.53
C GLY A 32 -12.04 -14.89 10.96
N LYS A 33 -12.93 -14.87 9.95
CA LYS A 33 -13.56 -16.07 9.40
C LYS A 33 -12.79 -16.71 8.24
N ILE A 34 -11.87 -15.98 7.63
CA ILE A 34 -11.07 -16.45 6.51
C ILE A 34 -9.66 -16.73 7.03
N ASP A 35 -9.17 -17.94 6.79
CA ASP A 35 -7.77 -18.26 7.01
C ASP A 35 -6.95 -17.99 5.75
N TYR A 36 -5.83 -17.31 5.92
CA TYR A 36 -4.96 -16.84 4.83
C TYR A 36 -3.54 -16.61 5.36
N ASP A 37 -2.55 -16.61 4.47
CA ASP A 37 -1.16 -16.25 4.82
C ASP A 37 -0.80 -14.82 4.40
N TYR A 38 -1.31 -14.41 3.23
CA TYR A 38 -1.08 -13.10 2.63
C TYR A 38 -2.35 -12.56 1.97
N LEU A 39 -2.46 -11.24 1.91
CA LEU A 39 -3.42 -10.52 1.10
C LEU A 39 -2.69 -9.86 -0.06
N MET A 40 -3.20 -10.07 -1.27
CA MET A 40 -2.69 -9.45 -2.48
C MET A 40 -3.64 -8.35 -2.94
N TRP A 41 -3.13 -7.14 -3.07
CA TRP A 41 -3.83 -6.01 -3.68
C TRP A 41 -3.30 -5.78 -5.09
N ILE A 42 -4.22 -5.58 -6.01
CA ILE A 42 -3.97 -5.32 -7.43
C ILE A 42 -4.97 -4.27 -7.90
N ASP A 43 -4.49 -3.25 -8.62
CA ASP A 43 -5.36 -2.32 -9.31
C ASP A 43 -5.85 -2.95 -10.63
N SER A 44 -7.11 -2.72 -10.98
CA SER A 44 -7.73 -3.38 -12.15
C SER A 44 -7.17 -2.93 -13.50
N ASP A 45 -6.41 -1.84 -13.52
CA ASP A 45 -5.75 -1.29 -14.70
C ASP A 45 -4.28 -1.73 -14.84
N GLN A 46 -3.79 -2.54 -13.90
CA GLN A 46 -2.46 -3.13 -13.96
C GLN A 46 -2.51 -4.56 -14.51
N VAL A 47 -1.57 -4.88 -15.39
CA VAL A 47 -1.47 -6.20 -16.00
C VAL A 47 -0.18 -6.87 -15.54
N PHE A 48 -0.31 -8.05 -14.92
CA PHE A 48 0.82 -8.85 -14.46
C PHE A 48 0.69 -10.29 -14.90
N GLU A 49 1.83 -10.94 -15.11
CA GLU A 49 1.91 -12.37 -15.33
C GLU A 49 1.82 -13.14 -14.00
N PRO A 50 1.32 -14.39 -14.00
CA PRO A 50 1.36 -15.24 -12.81
C PRO A 50 2.78 -15.42 -12.23
N SER A 51 3.80 -15.41 -13.09
CA SER A 51 5.22 -15.47 -12.72
C SER A 51 5.62 -14.30 -11.81
N HIS A 52 5.10 -13.10 -12.05
CA HIS A 52 5.37 -11.91 -11.23
C HIS A 52 4.85 -12.08 -9.80
N PHE A 53 3.65 -12.66 -9.63
CA PHE A 53 3.10 -12.93 -8.30
C PHE A 53 3.92 -13.99 -7.56
N LEU A 54 4.30 -15.08 -8.24
CA LEU A 54 5.11 -16.15 -7.62
C LEU A 54 6.47 -15.63 -7.17
N ASN A 55 7.12 -14.79 -7.99
CA ASN A 55 8.39 -14.15 -7.64
C ASN A 55 8.24 -13.25 -6.40
N LEU A 56 7.18 -12.42 -6.36
CA LEU A 56 6.88 -11.55 -5.22
C LEU A 56 6.66 -12.36 -3.94
N LEU A 57 5.82 -13.40 -4.00
CA LEU A 57 5.52 -14.26 -2.86
C LEU A 57 6.75 -15.02 -2.36
N ASN A 58 7.55 -15.58 -3.27
CA ASN A 58 8.78 -16.29 -2.91
C ASN A 58 9.79 -15.35 -2.26
N LYS A 59 9.98 -14.15 -2.82
CA LYS A 59 10.89 -13.15 -2.25
C LYS A 59 10.41 -12.68 -0.87
N ALA A 60 9.10 -12.45 -0.67
CA ALA A 60 8.54 -12.09 0.63
C ALA A 60 8.77 -13.19 1.68
N LYS A 61 8.61 -14.47 1.31
CA LYS A 61 8.90 -15.61 2.19
C LYS A 61 10.38 -15.74 2.51
N GLU A 62 11.23 -15.68 1.50
CA GLU A 62 12.70 -15.79 1.62
C GLU A 62 13.26 -14.71 2.56
N THR A 63 12.79 -13.48 2.41
CA THR A 63 13.27 -12.32 3.18
C THR A 63 12.47 -12.06 4.45
N ASN A 64 11.44 -12.87 4.72
CA ASN A 64 10.47 -12.68 5.81
C ASN A 64 9.90 -11.25 5.86
N THR A 65 9.61 -10.68 4.69
CA THR A 65 9.11 -9.31 4.55
C THR A 65 7.59 -9.28 4.74
N SER A 66 7.10 -8.41 5.62
CA SER A 66 5.67 -8.32 5.98
C SER A 66 4.83 -7.56 4.96
N ILE A 67 5.41 -6.58 4.28
CA ILE A 67 4.76 -5.79 3.22
C ILE A 67 5.77 -5.70 2.07
N LEU A 68 5.43 -6.27 0.91
CA LEU A 68 6.29 -6.25 -0.27
C LEU A 68 5.48 -5.86 -1.50
N SER A 69 5.99 -4.89 -2.25
CA SER A 69 5.40 -4.41 -3.49
C SER A 69 6.34 -4.67 -4.65
N GLY A 70 5.80 -4.95 -5.83
CA GLY A 70 6.57 -4.82 -7.07
C GLY A 70 6.40 -3.41 -7.63
N LEU A 71 7.42 -2.90 -8.32
CA LEU A 71 7.34 -1.59 -8.94
C LEU A 71 6.40 -1.62 -10.15
N TYR A 72 5.47 -0.67 -10.20
CA TYR A 72 4.56 -0.50 -11.32
C TYR A 72 4.41 0.99 -11.64
N LEU A 73 4.33 1.30 -12.94
CA LEU A 73 4.26 2.67 -13.42
C LEU A 73 2.86 3.24 -13.19
N MET A 74 2.82 4.50 -12.75
CA MET A 74 1.57 5.25 -12.69
C MET A 74 1.10 5.60 -14.11
N GLN A 75 -0.15 6.04 -14.21
CA GLN A 75 -0.70 6.59 -15.45
C GLN A 75 0.26 7.64 -16.04
N GLY A 76 0.60 7.48 -17.32
CA GLY A 76 1.59 8.32 -18.01
C GLY A 76 2.97 7.66 -18.16
N GLY A 77 3.30 6.62 -17.39
CA GLY A 77 4.48 5.78 -17.62
C GLY A 77 5.82 6.42 -17.22
N GLU A 78 5.83 7.56 -16.55
CA GLU A 78 7.07 8.29 -16.22
C GLU A 78 7.64 7.97 -14.84
N VAL A 79 6.77 7.67 -13.88
CA VAL A 79 7.11 7.45 -12.47
C VAL A 79 6.43 6.19 -11.95
N PHE A 80 7.10 5.50 -11.03
CA PHE A 80 6.52 4.41 -10.26
C PHE A 80 5.65 4.95 -9.13
N ALA A 81 4.64 4.19 -8.71
CA ALA A 81 3.85 4.49 -7.52
C ALA A 81 4.64 4.18 -6.22
N THR A 82 5.86 4.68 -6.09
CA THR A 82 6.79 4.40 -4.99
C THR A 82 7.67 5.61 -4.69
N VAL A 83 7.79 5.96 -3.42
CA VAL A 83 8.66 7.02 -2.89
C VAL A 83 9.69 6.37 -1.98
N GLU A 84 10.96 6.47 -2.35
CA GLU A 84 12.06 5.91 -1.55
C GLU A 84 12.25 6.72 -0.25
N ASP A 85 12.45 8.03 -0.38
CA ASP A 85 12.75 8.92 0.74
C ASP A 85 11.60 9.88 1.03
N TRP A 86 11.21 9.95 2.31
CA TRP A 86 10.25 10.93 2.83
C TRP A 86 10.90 12.32 3.00
N ASP A 87 11.44 12.87 1.91
CA ASP A 87 12.15 14.15 1.89
C ASP A 87 11.19 15.33 2.06
N LYS A 88 11.15 15.85 3.29
CA LYS A 88 10.32 16.98 3.69
C LYS A 88 10.76 18.30 3.06
N GLU A 89 12.05 18.49 2.78
CA GLU A 89 12.54 19.72 2.17
C GLU A 89 12.18 19.75 0.67
N PHE A 90 12.27 18.60 -0.01
CA PHE A 90 11.70 18.44 -1.34
C PHE A 90 10.19 18.70 -1.34
N PHE A 91 9.45 18.13 -0.37
CA PHE A 91 8.01 18.34 -0.27
C PHE A 91 7.66 19.82 -0.09
N LYS A 92 8.29 20.53 0.86
CA LYS A 92 8.05 21.96 1.10
C LYS A 92 8.24 22.81 -0.15
N LYS A 93 9.19 22.45 -1.01
CA LYS A 93 9.49 23.18 -2.24
C LYS A 93 8.53 22.84 -3.38
N ASN A 94 8.04 21.60 -3.47
CA ASN A 94 7.34 21.10 -4.66
C ASN A 94 5.87 20.74 -4.43
N GLY A 95 5.43 20.56 -3.19
CA GLY A 95 4.08 20.14 -2.81
C GLY A 95 3.80 18.64 -2.95
N TYR A 96 4.82 17.81 -3.21
CA TYR A 96 4.70 16.35 -3.32
C TYR A 96 6.04 15.68 -2.98
N PHE A 97 6.01 14.37 -2.65
CA PHE A 97 7.22 13.58 -2.44
C PHE A 97 7.77 13.01 -3.76
N LYS A 98 9.09 12.87 -3.86
CA LYS A 98 9.73 12.41 -5.10
C LYS A 98 9.45 10.93 -5.36
N PHE A 99 8.61 10.67 -6.35
CA PHE A 99 8.40 9.32 -6.88
C PHE A 99 9.62 8.82 -7.66
N LEU A 100 9.89 7.52 -7.55
CA LEU A 100 10.93 6.84 -8.31
C LEU A 100 10.62 6.84 -9.80
N ARG A 101 11.66 6.93 -10.61
CA ARG A 101 11.63 6.81 -12.08
C ARG A 101 12.36 5.54 -12.52
N PRO A 102 12.12 5.04 -13.75
CA PRO A 102 12.85 3.90 -14.30
C PRO A 102 14.37 4.01 -14.18
N GLY A 103 14.92 5.21 -14.40
CA GLY A 103 16.36 5.46 -14.27
C GLY A 103 16.91 5.32 -12.85
N ASP A 104 16.08 5.47 -11.81
CA ASP A 104 16.52 5.39 -10.40
C ASP A 104 16.72 3.94 -9.93
N VAL A 105 16.20 2.96 -10.68
CA VAL A 105 16.14 1.54 -10.28
C VAL A 105 16.75 0.58 -11.30
N VAL A 106 17.26 1.08 -12.43
CA VAL A 106 17.74 0.26 -13.56
C VAL A 106 18.79 -0.79 -13.14
N ASP A 107 19.67 -0.43 -12.21
CA ASP A 107 20.74 -1.30 -11.72
C ASP A 107 20.38 -2.08 -10.45
N ARG A 108 19.16 -1.89 -9.92
CA ARG A 108 18.71 -2.53 -8.67
C ARG A 108 18.08 -3.89 -8.97
N LYS A 109 18.65 -4.94 -8.38
CA LYS A 109 18.14 -6.32 -8.51
C LYS A 109 17.52 -6.87 -7.23
N ASP A 110 17.91 -6.31 -6.09
CA ASP A 110 17.43 -6.72 -4.78
C ASP A 110 16.29 -5.83 -4.30
N ILE A 111 15.51 -6.35 -3.34
CA ILE A 111 14.51 -5.55 -2.65
C ILE A 111 15.20 -4.45 -1.83
N PHE A 112 14.53 -3.31 -1.72
CA PHE A 112 15.02 -2.18 -0.94
C PHE A 112 13.87 -1.54 -0.16
N LYS A 113 14.23 -0.82 0.91
CA LYS A 113 13.24 -0.13 1.75
C LYS A 113 12.82 1.16 1.07
N VAL A 114 11.54 1.48 1.23
CA VAL A 114 10.93 2.70 0.69
C VAL A 114 10.01 3.29 1.75
N SER A 115 9.81 4.59 1.70
CA SER A 115 8.92 5.30 2.62
C SER A 115 7.44 5.10 2.27
N TYR A 116 7.14 4.88 0.99
CA TYR A 116 5.77 4.69 0.51
C TYR A 116 5.72 3.89 -0.79
N THR A 117 4.71 3.04 -0.93
CA THR A 117 4.34 2.38 -2.18
C THR A 117 2.82 2.24 -2.29
N GLY A 118 2.28 2.22 -3.50
CA GLY A 118 0.84 2.16 -3.75
C GLY A 118 0.26 0.74 -3.67
N PHE A 119 -1.08 0.66 -3.67
CA PHE A 119 -1.83 -0.60 -3.54
C PHE A 119 -1.98 -1.39 -4.85
N GLY A 120 -1.44 -0.89 -5.96
CA GLY A 120 -1.65 -1.46 -7.29
C GLY A 120 -0.94 -2.79 -7.54
N TRP A 121 0.05 -3.14 -6.71
CA TRP A 121 0.70 -4.45 -6.71
C TRP A 121 1.38 -4.75 -5.38
N LEU A 122 0.57 -4.96 -4.34
CA LEU A 122 1.03 -5.02 -2.95
C LEU A 122 0.67 -6.34 -2.27
N LEU A 123 1.68 -7.03 -1.75
CA LEU A 123 1.53 -8.24 -0.95
C LEU A 123 1.70 -7.91 0.54
N VAL A 124 0.70 -8.23 1.34
CA VAL A 124 0.66 -7.94 2.79
C VAL A 124 0.49 -9.24 3.57
N LYS A 125 1.43 -9.54 4.46
CA LYS A 125 1.41 -10.73 5.32
C LYS A 125 0.31 -10.62 6.38
N LYS A 126 -0.33 -11.74 6.70
CA LYS A 126 -1.23 -11.84 7.86
C LYS A 126 -0.51 -11.37 9.12
N GLY A 127 -1.21 -10.61 9.95
CA GLY A 127 -0.67 -9.93 11.12
C GLY A 127 -0.54 -8.42 10.94
N VAL A 128 -0.33 -7.94 9.71
CA VAL A 128 -0.21 -6.49 9.43
C VAL A 128 -1.56 -5.81 9.56
N PHE A 129 -2.61 -6.28 8.88
CA PHE A 129 -3.94 -5.68 9.04
C PHE A 129 -4.51 -5.94 10.44
N GLU A 130 -4.21 -7.09 11.05
CA GLU A 130 -4.64 -7.45 12.40
C GLU A 130 -4.00 -6.59 13.50
N SER A 131 -2.84 -5.99 13.26
CA SER A 131 -2.20 -5.08 14.22
C SER A 131 -2.82 -3.67 14.23
N LEU A 132 -3.65 -3.37 13.23
CA LEU A 132 -4.30 -2.06 13.07
C LEU A 132 -5.72 -2.07 13.63
N ASP A 133 -6.09 -1.01 14.33
CA ASP A 133 -7.49 -0.73 14.67
C ASP A 133 -8.28 -0.38 13.40
N TYR A 134 -9.52 -0.87 13.33
CA TYR A 134 -10.50 -0.48 12.32
C TYR A 134 -10.89 1.01 12.47
N PRO A 135 -11.01 1.78 11.37
CA PRO A 135 -10.78 1.35 9.98
C PRO A 135 -9.29 1.10 9.68
N TRP A 136 -8.98 -0.04 9.07
CA TRP A 136 -7.60 -0.47 8.81
C TRP A 136 -6.91 0.45 7.80
N VAL A 137 -7.68 0.93 6.82
CA VAL A 137 -7.23 1.91 5.84
C VAL A 137 -8.02 3.19 6.08
N GLN A 138 -7.36 4.25 6.54
CA GLN A 138 -8.02 5.49 6.94
C GLN A 138 -7.15 6.70 6.64
N PRO A 139 -7.73 7.89 6.45
CA PRO A 139 -6.93 9.09 6.25
C PRO A 139 -6.12 9.39 7.50
N THR A 140 -4.86 9.73 7.28
CA THR A 140 -3.99 10.33 8.28
C THR A 140 -3.67 11.76 7.84
N TRP A 141 -3.04 12.54 8.71
CA TRP A 141 -2.74 13.94 8.45
C TRP A 141 -1.24 14.15 8.45
N PHE A 142 -0.74 14.78 7.39
CA PHE A 142 0.54 15.45 7.41
C PHE A 142 0.31 16.86 7.94
N ASP A 143 0.84 17.15 9.13
CA ASP A 143 0.65 18.42 9.83
C ASP A 143 2.00 18.88 10.40
N GLU A 144 2.78 19.58 9.58
CA GLU A 144 4.14 20.01 9.91
C GLU A 144 4.48 21.36 9.27
N ASP A 145 5.21 22.21 9.99
CA ASP A 145 5.74 23.49 9.50
C ASP A 145 4.68 24.40 8.81
N GLY A 146 3.45 24.37 9.33
CA GLY A 146 2.32 25.13 8.80
C GLY A 146 1.66 24.53 7.55
N ILE A 147 2.17 23.40 7.06
CA ILE A 147 1.55 22.59 6.00
C ILE A 147 0.60 21.60 6.66
N ARG A 148 -0.65 21.59 6.18
CA ARG A 148 -1.66 20.61 6.59
C ARG A 148 -2.31 19.97 5.38
N GLU A 149 -2.11 18.67 5.21
CA GLU A 149 -2.65 17.88 4.10
C GLU A 149 -3.13 16.52 4.59
N MET A 150 -4.18 16.00 3.95
CA MET A 150 -4.68 14.65 4.17
C MET A 150 -3.90 13.66 3.31
N THR A 151 -3.52 12.52 3.88
CA THR A 151 -2.86 11.46 3.09
C THR A 151 -3.82 10.85 2.06
N THR A 152 -3.27 10.25 1.00
CA THR A 152 -4.01 9.32 0.13
C THR A 152 -4.22 7.98 0.84
N THR A 153 -5.11 7.14 0.29
CA THR A 153 -5.45 5.82 0.85
C THR A 153 -4.23 4.96 1.15
N ASP A 154 -3.33 4.86 0.18
CA ASP A 154 -2.16 4.02 0.26
C ASP A 154 -1.17 4.60 1.28
N CYS A 155 -1.04 5.92 1.31
CA CYS A 155 -0.12 6.64 2.18
C CYS A 155 -0.56 6.50 3.64
N GLY A 156 -1.83 6.74 3.94
CA GLY A 156 -2.37 6.59 5.30
C GLY A 156 -2.25 5.16 5.82
N PHE A 157 -2.30 4.14 4.96
CA PHE A 157 -2.01 2.76 5.36
C PHE A 157 -0.51 2.55 5.64
N MET A 158 0.37 2.93 4.71
CA MET A 158 1.82 2.70 4.83
C MET A 158 2.44 3.36 6.06
N HIS A 159 1.92 4.52 6.50
CA HIS A 159 2.40 5.18 7.72
C HIS A 159 1.91 4.53 9.02
N ARG A 160 0.89 3.67 8.96
CA ARG A 160 0.34 2.99 10.13
C ARG A 160 0.81 1.55 10.27
N ALA A 161 1.11 0.90 9.15
CA ALA A 161 1.43 -0.52 9.02
C ALA A 161 2.94 -0.79 9.23
#